data_AF-A0A969HGN3-F1
#
_entry.id   AF-A0A969HGN3-F1
#
_cell.length_a   1.000
_cell.length_b   1.000
_cell.length_c   1.000
_cell.angle_alpha   90.00
_cell.angle_beta   90.00
_cell.angle_gamma   90.00
#
_symmetry.space_group_name_H-M   'P 1'
#
loop_
_entity.id
_entity.type
_entity.pdbx_description
1 polymer ?
#
loop_
_entity_poly.entity_id
_entity_poly.type
_entity_poly.pdbx_seq_one_letter_code
_entity_poly.pdbx_strand_id
1 'polypeptide(L)'
;MKTREELLKQLDETISELFGVYGNMITPGIAVNEDWTAKDILGHITFWHESFARNVSDLVNDIKPTPLKGKYSDLNQRCLDEMRPQAVEEIIKRLEAAHRVIQENILNAKLRLIPYKKVQENIHPRNIWILSISISRSI
;
A
#
# COMPACT_ATOMS: atom_id res chain seq x y z
N MET A 1 7.67 -19.66 10.62
CA MET A 1 7.33 -18.23 10.67
C MET A 1 8.30 -17.54 9.73
N LYS A 2 7.82 -16.70 8.80
CA LYS A 2 8.70 -16.01 7.83
C LYS A 2 9.50 -14.91 8.54
N THR A 3 10.75 -14.68 8.15
CA THR A 3 11.55 -13.55 8.66
C THR A 3 11.15 -12.24 7.99
N ARG A 4 11.61 -11.09 8.51
CA ARG A 4 11.35 -9.78 7.90
C ARG A 4 11.97 -9.66 6.52
N GLU A 5 13.15 -10.25 6.33
CA GLU A 5 13.85 -10.31 5.05
C GLU A 5 13.09 -11.16 4.03
N GLU A 6 12.56 -12.32 4.45
CA GLU A 6 11.75 -13.17 3.58
C GLU A 6 10.43 -12.50 3.16
N LEU A 7 9.82 -11.73 4.07
CA LEU A 7 8.61 -10.95 3.77
C LEU A 7 8.91 -9.75 2.86
N LEU A 8 10.03 -9.05 3.07
CA LEU A 8 10.46 -7.97 2.19
C LEU A 8 10.73 -8.50 0.78
N LYS A 9 11.44 -9.61 0.65
CA LYS A 9 11.69 -10.23 -0.66
C LYS A 9 10.40 -10.57 -1.40
N GLN A 10 9.42 -11.14 -0.70
CA GLN A 10 8.11 -11.44 -1.31
C GLN A 10 7.36 -10.16 -1.71
N LEU A 11 7.47 -9.10 -0.91
CA LEU A 11 6.90 -7.81 -1.27
C LEU A 11 7.57 -7.24 -2.52
N ASP A 12 8.90 -7.29 -2.61
CA ASP A 12 9.66 -6.83 -3.78
C ASP A 12 9.24 -7.58 -5.05
N GLU A 13 9.13 -8.91 -4.97
CA GLU A 13 8.66 -9.76 -6.07
C GLU A 13 7.22 -9.37 -6.48
N THR A 14 6.31 -9.22 -5.52
CA THR A 14 4.91 -8.85 -5.77
C THR A 14 4.78 -7.47 -6.41
N ILE A 15 5.56 -6.48 -5.94
CA ILE A 15 5.54 -5.12 -6.51
C ILE A 15 6.15 -5.11 -7.92
N SER A 16 7.22 -5.87 -8.15
CA SER A 16 7.79 -6.02 -9.49
C SER A 16 6.80 -6.64 -10.48
N GLU A 17 6.07 -7.68 -10.07
CA GLU A 17 5.01 -8.28 -10.89
C GLU A 17 3.89 -7.28 -11.18
N LEU A 18 3.47 -6.52 -10.16
CA LEU A 18 2.44 -5.49 -10.30
C LEU A 18 2.87 -4.42 -11.32
N PHE A 19 4.12 -3.95 -11.27
CA PHE A 19 4.65 -3.02 -12.27
C PHE A 19 4.66 -3.64 -13.67
N GLY A 20 5.03 -4.91 -13.80
CA GLY A 20 4.95 -5.65 -15.06
C GLY A 20 3.54 -5.69 -15.64
N VAL A 21 2.52 -5.92 -14.79
CA VAL A 21 1.12 -5.94 -15.22
C VAL A 21 0.65 -4.57 -15.68
N TYR A 22 0.83 -3.53 -14.86
CA TYR A 22 0.30 -2.20 -15.16
C TYR A 22 1.11 -1.45 -16.22
N GLY A 23 2.43 -1.65 -16.29
CA GLY A 23 3.29 -1.04 -17.31
C GLY A 23 3.02 -1.56 -18.72
N ASN A 24 2.46 -2.77 -18.85
CA ASN A 24 2.10 -3.37 -20.15
C ASN A 24 0.58 -3.32 -20.42
N MET A 25 -0.21 -2.69 -19.54
CA MET A 25 -1.66 -2.68 -19.66
C MET A 25 -2.13 -1.66 -20.70
N ILE A 26 -2.77 -2.14 -21.76
CA ILE A 26 -3.27 -1.28 -22.85
C ILE A 26 -4.45 -0.40 -22.38
N THR A 27 -5.34 -0.93 -21.53
CA THR A 27 -6.56 -0.22 -21.11
C THR A 27 -6.71 -0.21 -19.58
N PRO A 28 -6.00 0.67 -18.85
CA PRO A 28 -6.10 0.77 -17.39
C PRO A 28 -7.48 1.25 -16.89
N GLY A 29 -8.30 1.84 -17.76
CA GLY A 29 -9.68 2.22 -17.46
C GLY A 29 -10.67 1.06 -17.50
N ILE A 30 -10.24 -0.18 -17.76
CA ILE A 30 -11.13 -1.34 -17.77
C ILE A 30 -11.74 -1.56 -16.38
N ALA A 31 -13.05 -1.79 -16.34
CA ALA A 31 -13.75 -2.12 -15.11
C ALA A 31 -13.27 -3.47 -14.56
N VAL A 32 -12.89 -3.51 -13.29
CA VAL A 32 -12.59 -4.73 -12.53
C VAL A 32 -13.85 -5.22 -11.82
N ASN A 33 -14.71 -4.30 -11.40
CA ASN A 33 -16.07 -4.55 -10.90
C ASN A 33 -16.97 -3.35 -11.23
N GLU A 34 -18.19 -3.33 -10.71
CA GLU A 34 -19.19 -2.28 -10.95
C GLU A 34 -18.72 -0.87 -10.54
N ASP A 35 -17.82 -0.77 -9.55
CA ASP A 35 -17.45 0.50 -8.93
C ASP A 35 -16.01 0.94 -9.28
N TRP A 36 -15.13 0.01 -9.67
CA TRP A 36 -13.67 0.23 -9.75
C TRP A 36 -13.07 -0.23 -11.07
N THR A 37 -12.21 0.62 -11.63
CA THR A 37 -11.33 0.30 -12.76
C THR A 37 -10.00 -0.30 -12.29
N ALA A 38 -9.23 -0.90 -13.20
CA ALA A 38 -7.87 -1.36 -12.89
C ALA A 38 -7.00 -0.21 -12.38
N LYS A 39 -7.11 0.99 -12.98
CA LYS A 39 -6.45 2.20 -12.50
C LYS A 39 -6.84 2.56 -11.06
N ASP A 40 -8.13 2.45 -10.70
CA ASP A 40 -8.59 2.72 -9.33
C ASP A 40 -7.95 1.74 -8.33
N ILE A 41 -7.78 0.48 -8.72
CA ILE A 41 -7.09 -0.55 -7.91
C ILE A 41 -5.63 -0.19 -7.70
N LEU A 42 -4.90 0.19 -8.76
CA LEU A 42 -3.52 0.64 -8.64
C LEU A 42 -3.39 1.88 -7.75
N GLY A 43 -4.28 2.86 -7.93
CA GLY A 43 -4.34 4.06 -7.10
C GLY A 43 -4.55 3.71 -5.61
N HIS A 44 -5.43 2.77 -5.33
CA HIS A 44 -5.69 2.29 -3.98
C HIS A 44 -4.48 1.62 -3.34
N ILE A 45 -3.83 0.71 -4.06
CA ILE A 45 -2.58 0.08 -3.59
C ILE A 45 -1.55 1.17 -3.27
N THR A 46 -1.35 2.11 -4.20
CA THR A 46 -0.40 3.22 -4.07
C THR A 46 -0.67 4.07 -2.83
N PHE A 47 -1.90 4.49 -2.61
CA PHE A 47 -2.30 5.32 -1.48
C PHE A 47 -1.98 4.67 -0.13
N TRP A 48 -2.27 3.37 0.02
CA TRP A 48 -1.96 2.65 1.25
C TRP A 48 -0.47 2.35 1.41
N HIS A 49 0.23 2.09 0.30
CA HIS A 49 1.67 1.87 0.30
C HIS A 49 2.44 3.13 0.72
N GLU A 50 2.04 4.31 0.21
CA GLU A 50 2.59 5.61 0.61
C GLU A 50 2.35 5.91 2.09
N SER A 51 1.15 5.63 2.58
CA SER A 51 0.82 5.74 4.01
C SER A 51 1.72 4.86 4.86
N PHE A 52 1.92 3.60 4.48
CA PHE A 52 2.80 2.68 5.18
C PHE A 52 4.26 3.12 5.13
N ALA A 53 4.78 3.46 3.95
CA ALA A 53 6.13 3.95 3.74
C ALA A 53 6.47 5.14 4.65
N ARG A 54 5.56 6.13 4.74
CA ARG A 54 5.71 7.28 5.63
C ARG A 54 5.81 6.88 7.09
N ASN A 55 4.92 6.00 7.58
CA ASN A 55 4.95 5.57 8.98
C ASN A 55 6.20 4.74 9.32
N VAL A 56 6.69 3.92 8.39
CA VAL A 56 7.94 3.17 8.55
C VAL A 56 9.11 4.15 8.67
N SER A 57 9.20 5.13 7.77
CA SER A 57 10.23 6.17 7.80
C SER A 57 10.15 7.02 9.08
N ASP A 58 8.95 7.45 9.48
CA ASP A 58 8.74 8.25 10.70
C ASP A 58 9.31 7.52 11.92
N LEU A 59 8.99 6.23 12.09
CA LEU A 59 9.46 5.43 13.22
C LEU A 59 10.99 5.27 13.25
N VAL A 60 11.62 5.06 12.10
CA VAL A 60 13.08 4.94 12.02
C VAL A 60 13.77 6.25 12.39
N ASN A 61 13.13 7.38 12.08
CA ASN A 61 13.62 8.72 12.36
C ASN A 61 13.16 9.29 13.72
N ASP A 62 12.61 8.44 14.60
CA ASP A 62 12.11 8.83 15.93
C ASP A 62 11.01 9.93 15.86
N ILE A 63 10.31 10.02 14.72
CA ILE A 63 9.15 10.87 14.48
C ILE A 63 7.88 10.08 14.83
N LYS A 64 6.93 10.73 15.49
CA LYS A 64 5.64 10.11 15.81
C LYS A 64 4.86 9.84 14.51
N PRO A 65 4.57 8.58 14.16
CA PRO A 65 3.83 8.28 12.93
C PRO A 65 2.42 8.85 12.99
N THR A 66 1.91 9.25 11.83
CA THR A 66 0.54 9.74 11.68
C THR A 66 -0.25 8.83 10.74
N PRO A 67 -0.67 7.64 11.20
CA PRO A 67 -1.52 6.76 10.41
C PRO A 67 -2.80 7.48 9.98
N LEU A 68 -3.32 7.10 8.81
CA LEU A 68 -4.60 7.60 8.31
C LEU A 68 -5.72 7.37 9.34
N LYS A 69 -6.50 8.42 9.61
CA LYS A 69 -7.62 8.42 10.55
C LYS A 69 -8.91 8.72 9.80
N GLY A 70 -10.01 8.09 10.21
CA GLY A 70 -11.34 8.29 9.61
C GLY A 70 -12.07 6.99 9.38
N LYS A 71 -13.23 7.06 8.72
CA LYS A 71 -13.93 5.87 8.22
C LYS A 71 -13.25 5.40 6.94
N TYR A 72 -13.24 4.08 6.72
CA TYR A 72 -12.65 3.51 5.50
C TYR A 72 -13.34 3.99 4.22
N SER A 73 -14.66 4.22 4.26
CA SER A 73 -15.40 4.83 3.14
C SER A 73 -14.80 6.18 2.72
N ASP A 74 -14.51 7.02 3.70
CA ASP A 74 -14.03 8.39 3.48
C ASP A 74 -12.58 8.36 2.98
N LEU A 75 -11.76 7.45 3.51
CA LEU A 75 -10.38 7.23 3.04
C LEU A 75 -10.33 6.64 1.64
N ASN A 76 -11.26 5.74 1.30
CA ASN A 76 -11.38 5.20 -0.05
C ASN A 76 -11.81 6.26 -1.06
N GLN A 77 -12.79 7.09 -0.70
CA GLN A 77 -13.22 8.19 -1.57
C GLN A 77 -12.07 9.17 -1.80
N ARG A 78 -11.37 9.56 -0.72
CA ARG A 78 -10.17 10.40 -0.80
C ARG A 78 -9.10 9.79 -1.71
N CYS A 79 -8.86 8.50 -1.62
CA CYS A 79 -7.94 7.80 -2.51
C CYS A 79 -8.36 7.94 -3.98
N LEU A 80 -9.64 7.73 -4.29
CA LEU A 80 -10.15 7.87 -5.65
C LEU A 80 -10.01 9.32 -6.15
N ASP A 81 -10.34 10.29 -5.30
CA ASP A 81 -10.25 11.71 -5.61
C ASP A 81 -8.79 12.15 -5.89
N GLU A 82 -7.82 11.61 -5.14
CA GLU A 82 -6.39 11.88 -5.33
C GLU A 82 -5.81 11.18 -6.58
N MET A 83 -6.25 9.97 -6.89
CA MET A 83 -5.60 9.10 -7.89
C MET A 83 -6.24 9.18 -9.28
N ARG A 84 -7.56 9.38 -9.39
CA ARG A 84 -8.25 9.45 -10.68
C ARG A 84 -7.72 10.54 -11.63
N PRO A 85 -7.34 11.74 -11.15
CA PRO A 85 -6.75 12.77 -12.01
C PRO A 85 -5.35 12.43 -12.53
N GLN A 86 -4.63 11.51 -11.89
CA GLN A 86 -3.22 11.20 -12.22
C GLN A 86 -3.12 10.28 -13.43
N ALA A 87 -2.05 10.39 -14.21
CA ALA A 87 -1.73 9.38 -15.22
C ALA A 87 -1.28 8.07 -14.54
N VAL A 88 -1.45 6.93 -15.21
CA VAL A 88 -1.08 5.62 -14.64
C VAL A 88 0.41 5.55 -14.35
N GLU A 89 1.21 6.11 -15.24
CA GLU A 89 2.67 6.22 -15.13
C GLU A 89 3.08 7.00 -13.87
N GLU A 90 2.32 8.05 -13.52
CA GLU A 90 2.59 8.82 -12.30
C GLU A 90 2.18 8.06 -11.04
N ILE A 91 1.10 7.29 -11.09
CA ILE A 91 0.72 6.39 -9.98
C ILE A 91 1.80 5.30 -9.78
N ILE A 92 2.34 4.73 -10.87
CA ILE A 92 3.43 3.75 -10.81
C ILE A 92 4.68 4.37 -10.17
N LYS A 93 5.12 5.56 -10.62
CA LYS A 93 6.28 6.26 -10.04
C LYS A 93 6.11 6.53 -8.54
N ARG A 94 4.91 6.93 -8.13
CA ARG A 94 4.57 7.15 -6.71
C ARG A 94 4.67 5.86 -5.91
N LEU A 95 4.15 4.75 -6.45
CA LEU A 95 4.26 3.44 -5.82
C LEU A 95 5.71 2.98 -5.70
N GLU A 96 6.52 3.17 -6.74
CA GLU A 96 7.95 2.86 -6.73
C GLU A 96 8.71 3.67 -5.67
N ALA A 97 8.47 4.98 -5.60
CA ALA A 97 9.07 5.85 -4.60
C ALA A 97 8.69 5.43 -3.17
N ALA A 98 7.41 5.12 -2.93
CA ALA A 98 6.95 4.62 -1.64
C ALA A 98 7.57 3.26 -1.29
N HIS A 99 7.68 2.36 -2.27
CA HIS A 99 8.27 1.05 -2.07
C HIS A 99 9.76 1.14 -1.70
N ARG A 100 10.52 2.02 -2.35
CA ARG A 100 11.92 2.28 -2.02
C ARG A 100 12.09 2.75 -0.58
N VAL A 101 11.23 3.65 -0.10
CA VAL A 101 11.25 4.09 1.31
C VAL A 101 11.04 2.90 2.26
N ILE A 102 10.16 1.95 1.92
CA ILE A 102 9.97 0.74 2.72
C ILE A 102 11.24 -0.09 2.72
N GLN A 103 11.84 -0.36 1.56
CA GLN A 103 13.08 -1.15 1.44
C GLN A 103 14.21 -0.56 2.29
N GLU A 104 14.38 0.76 2.27
CA GLU A 104 15.43 1.48 3.01
C GLU A 104 15.25 1.42 4.54
N ASN A 105 14.02 1.24 5.02
CA ASN A 105 13.70 1.44 6.45
C ASN A 105 13.16 0.19 7.17
N ILE A 106 12.55 -0.77 6.46
CA ILE A 106 11.77 -1.86 7.10
C ILE A 106 12.64 -2.86 7.88
N LEU A 107 13.92 -3.00 7.52
CA LEU A 107 14.88 -3.86 8.21
C LEU A 107 15.65 -3.12 9.32
N ASN A 108 15.36 -1.84 9.55
CA ASN A 108 16.04 -1.08 10.59
C ASN A 108 15.68 -1.63 11.98
N ALA A 109 16.69 -1.89 12.81
CA ALA A 109 16.51 -2.44 14.16
C ALA A 109 15.70 -1.52 15.09
N LYS A 110 15.64 -0.21 14.82
CA LYS A 110 14.78 0.74 15.55
C LYS A 110 13.30 0.54 15.26
N LEU A 111 12.94 -0.11 14.16
CA LEU A 111 11.55 -0.25 13.76
C LEU A 111 10.77 -1.08 14.79
N ARG A 112 9.86 -0.39 15.47
CA ARG A 112 8.90 -0.96 16.41
C ARG A 112 7.53 -1.13 15.73
N LEU A 113 6.59 -1.72 16.46
CA LEU A 113 5.23 -1.95 15.97
C LEU A 113 4.56 -0.65 15.54
N ILE A 114 4.07 -0.58 14.30
CA ILE A 114 3.31 0.57 13.80
C ILE A 114 1.93 0.54 14.47
N PRO A 115 1.46 1.63 15.10
CA PRO A 115 0.22 1.64 15.88
C PRO A 115 -1.03 1.72 14.99
N TYR A 116 -1.22 0.74 14.11
CA TYR A 116 -2.49 0.56 13.39
C TYR A 116 -3.55 0.05 14.36
N LYS A 117 -4.80 0.52 14.21
CA LYS A 117 -5.93 -0.01 14.99
C LYS A 117 -6.11 -1.50 14.66
N LYS A 118 -6.25 -2.36 15.68
CA LYS A 118 -6.71 -3.74 15.50
C LYS A 118 -8.06 -3.72 14.78
N VAL A 119 -8.10 -4.31 13.58
CA VAL A 119 -9.34 -4.54 12.83
C VAL A 119 -10.08 -5.70 13.51
N GLN A 120 -11.35 -5.50 13.90
CA GLN A 120 -12.22 -6.60 14.34
C GLN A 120 -12.52 -7.52 13.15
N GLU A 121 -12.51 -8.83 13.40
CA GLU A 121 -12.46 -9.94 12.43
C GLU A 121 -13.71 -10.15 11.55
N ASN A 122 -14.45 -9.11 11.18
CA ASN A 122 -15.57 -9.23 10.22
C ASN A 122 -15.17 -8.64 8.87
N ILE A 123 -14.43 -9.43 8.08
CA ILE A 123 -13.95 -9.04 6.74
C ILE A 123 -14.82 -9.70 5.67
N HIS A 124 -15.53 -8.88 4.88
CA HIS A 124 -16.23 -9.30 3.67
C HIS A 124 -15.21 -9.43 2.50
N PRO A 125 -15.29 -10.47 1.64
CA PRO A 125 -14.31 -10.79 0.59
C PRO A 125 -14.08 -9.74 -0.53
N ARG A 126 -14.75 -8.58 -0.51
CA ARG A 126 -14.58 -7.51 -1.52
C ARG A 126 -13.40 -6.56 -1.23
N ASN A 127 -12.65 -6.81 -0.17
CA ASN A 127 -11.67 -5.89 0.37
C ASN A 127 -10.23 -6.34 0.01
N ILE A 128 -9.62 -5.72 -1.01
CA ILE A 128 -8.25 -5.96 -1.55
C ILE A 128 -7.12 -5.52 -0.57
N TRP A 129 -7.44 -5.33 0.71
CA TRP A 129 -6.57 -4.80 1.78
C TRP A 129 -5.56 -5.80 2.36
N ILE A 130 -5.46 -6.98 1.77
CA ILE A 130 -4.81 -8.15 2.39
C ILE A 130 -3.28 -7.97 2.44
N LEU A 131 -2.67 -7.20 1.55
CA LEU A 131 -1.21 -7.02 1.51
C LEU A 131 -0.68 -6.09 2.62
N SER A 132 -1.31 -4.93 2.86
CA SER A 132 -0.84 -3.96 3.87
C SER A 132 -1.05 -4.44 5.32
N ILE A 133 -2.10 -5.24 5.56
CA ILE A 133 -2.41 -5.79 6.89
C ILE A 133 -1.55 -7.01 7.22
N SER A 134 -1.19 -7.84 6.22
CA SER A 134 -0.41 -9.05 6.47
C SER A 134 1.01 -8.75 6.97
N ILE A 135 1.66 -7.70 6.45
CA ILE A 135 3.00 -7.27 6.90
C ILE A 135 2.94 -6.68 8.33
N SER A 136 1.90 -5.93 8.66
CA SER A 136 1.72 -5.34 10.00
C SER A 136 1.44 -6.37 11.10
N ARG A 137 1.04 -7.60 10.75
CA ARG A 137 0.76 -8.70 11.70
C ARG A 137 1.96 -9.61 11.96
N SER A 138 3.08 -9.42 11.25
CA SER A 138 4.32 -10.20 11.42
C SER A 138 5.45 -9.42 12.11
N ILE A 139 5.13 -8.22 12.63
CA ILE A 139 5.98 -7.36 13.47
C ILE A 139 5.43 -7.42 14.90
#